data_AF-I3D051-F1
#
_entry.id   AF-I3D051-F1
#
_cell.length_a   1.000
_cell.length_b   1.000
_cell.length_c   1.000
_cell.angle_alpha   90.00
_cell.angle_beta   90.00
_cell.angle_gamma   90.00
#
_symmetry.space_group_name_H-M   'P 1'
#
loop_
_entity.id
_entity.type
_entity.pdbx_description
1 polymer ?
#
loop_
_entity_poly.entity_id
_entity_poly.type
_entity_poly.pdbx_seq_one_letter_code
_entity_poly.pdbx_strand_id
1 'polypeptide(L)'
;MQNLIFGIIIGLSLAIIFTPTSYAEEIKTLFVGSNLVDCVGVSPQKCMQVREDQHSEWLNFYDKIQGFTFVEGNSYQISIKITEVENPPADSSSKKYELIEILKQESTTDHMPYKNICAPGFVPLGEICVLNDRCGPGIYPGKVCVMDDVKQPYLRPSQQGNAGISASNVICAEGLKKIFKSHDGSPACVKLESVNTLKERGWQTFMPVFACTLEYAPICGVDGNTYGNSCMIHSEHMAIKHQGECHE
;
A
#
# COMPACT_ATOMS: atom_id res chain seq x y z
N MET A 1 -29.07 58.46 -64.63
CA MET A 1 -29.60 58.47 -63.25
C MET A 1 -30.54 57.27 -63.09
N GLN A 2 -30.52 56.60 -61.94
CA GLN A 2 -31.14 55.27 -61.61
C GLN A 2 -30.49 54.09 -62.39
N ASN A 3 -30.12 52.93 -61.82
CA ASN A 3 -30.33 52.36 -60.49
C ASN A 3 -29.29 51.25 -60.19
N LEU A 4 -28.90 51.15 -58.92
CA LEU A 4 -28.07 50.09 -58.34
C LEU A 4 -28.77 48.73 -58.38
N ILE A 5 -28.01 47.66 -58.68
CA ILE A 5 -28.37 46.28 -58.38
C ILE A 5 -27.48 45.82 -57.22
N PHE A 6 -28.06 45.62 -56.05
CA PHE A 6 -27.43 45.02 -54.88
C PHE A 6 -27.32 43.50 -55.08
N GLY A 7 -26.08 42.99 -55.17
CA GLY A 7 -25.80 41.56 -55.04
C GLY A 7 -25.72 41.17 -53.56
N ILE A 8 -26.59 40.27 -53.12
CA ILE A 8 -26.55 39.68 -51.78
C ILE A 8 -25.53 38.54 -51.82
N ILE A 9 -24.33 38.77 -51.27
CA ILE A 9 -23.39 37.69 -50.93
C ILE A 9 -23.71 37.28 -49.49
N ILE A 10 -24.36 36.12 -49.34
CA ILE A 10 -24.59 35.47 -48.05
C ILE A 10 -23.23 34.90 -47.60
N GLY A 11 -22.50 35.69 -46.81
CA GLY A 11 -21.30 35.24 -46.13
C GLY A 11 -21.68 34.23 -45.04
N LEU A 12 -21.49 32.94 -45.32
CA LEU A 12 -21.57 31.88 -44.35
C LEU A 12 -20.35 31.99 -43.42
N SER A 13 -20.44 32.79 -42.36
CA SER A 13 -19.43 32.82 -41.31
C SER A 13 -19.53 31.53 -40.50
N LEU A 14 -18.70 30.55 -40.88
CA LEU A 14 -18.45 29.36 -40.07
C LEU A 14 -17.76 29.84 -38.77
N ALA A 15 -18.55 30.10 -37.74
CA ALA A 15 -18.03 30.25 -36.40
C ALA A 15 -17.48 28.88 -35.97
N ILE A 16 -16.15 28.72 -36.04
CA ILE A 16 -15.47 27.58 -35.43
C ILE A 16 -15.64 27.75 -33.94
N ILE A 17 -16.63 27.04 -33.38
CA ILE A 17 -16.80 26.91 -31.93
C ILE A 17 -15.60 26.09 -31.45
N PHE A 18 -14.57 26.78 -30.95
CA PHE A 18 -13.52 26.15 -30.15
C PHE A 18 -14.16 25.66 -28.86
N THR A 19 -14.56 24.40 -28.83
CA THR A 19 -14.86 23.71 -27.58
C THR A 19 -13.54 23.59 -26.81
N PRO A 20 -13.44 24.08 -25.56
CA PRO A 20 -12.25 23.84 -24.77
C PRO A 20 -12.07 22.32 -24.64
N THR A 21 -10.89 21.85 -25.02
CA THR A 21 -10.45 20.47 -24.82
C THR A 21 -10.55 20.16 -23.33
N SER A 22 -11.53 19.34 -22.96
CA SER A 22 -11.64 18.76 -21.62
C SER A 22 -10.41 17.88 -21.39
N TYR A 23 -9.44 18.36 -20.61
CA TYR A 23 -8.34 17.51 -20.16
C TYR A 23 -8.92 16.38 -19.30
N ALA A 24 -8.44 15.15 -19.52
CA ALA A 24 -8.88 13.99 -18.77
C ALA A 24 -8.29 14.07 -17.36
N GLU A 25 -9.10 14.49 -16.40
CA GLU A 25 -8.79 14.36 -14.98
C GLU A 25 -9.24 12.97 -14.50
N GLU A 26 -8.33 12.23 -13.88
CA GLU A 26 -8.58 10.90 -13.36
C GLU A 26 -8.35 10.89 -11.84
N ILE A 27 -9.34 10.43 -11.07
CA ILE A 27 -9.20 10.22 -9.62
C ILE A 27 -9.00 8.73 -9.38
N LYS A 28 -7.96 8.40 -8.59
CA LYS A 28 -7.59 7.02 -8.27
C LYS A 28 -7.24 6.85 -6.81
N THR A 29 -7.49 5.64 -6.31
CA THR A 29 -6.94 5.18 -5.03
C THR A 29 -5.62 4.46 -5.29
N LEU A 30 -4.57 4.80 -4.55
CA LEU A 30 -3.29 4.10 -4.54
C LEU A 30 -3.00 3.55 -3.15
N PHE A 31 -2.47 2.33 -3.11
CA PHE A 31 -1.83 1.77 -1.93
C PHE A 31 -0.33 2.00 -2.05
N VAL A 32 0.28 2.54 -0.99
CA VAL A 32 1.72 2.83 -0.91
C VAL A 32 2.34 1.89 0.12
N GLY A 33 3.38 1.17 -0.27
CA GLY A 33 4.09 0.21 0.57
C GLY A 33 4.99 0.90 1.59
N SER A 34 5.36 0.20 2.66
CA SER A 34 6.05 0.80 3.80
C SER A 34 7.55 1.00 3.67
N ASN A 35 8.16 0.58 2.55
CA ASN A 35 9.60 0.68 2.34
C ASN A 35 9.90 1.37 1.01
N LEU A 36 11.01 2.12 0.98
CA LEU A 36 11.59 2.61 -0.26
C LEU A 36 12.52 1.54 -0.86
N VAL A 37 12.42 1.35 -2.16
CA VAL A 37 13.29 0.41 -2.89
C VAL A 37 14.26 1.16 -3.79
N ASP A 38 15.46 0.60 -3.97
CA ASP A 38 16.39 1.11 -4.99
C ASP A 38 15.77 0.90 -6.37
N CYS A 39 15.72 1.98 -7.15
CA CYS A 39 15.09 2.01 -8.47
C CYS A 39 15.87 2.97 -9.38
N VAL A 40 15.65 2.85 -10.69
CA VAL A 40 16.23 3.75 -11.69
C VAL A 40 15.10 4.33 -12.53
N GLY A 41 14.89 5.65 -12.42
CA GLY A 41 14.05 6.41 -13.33
C GLY A 41 14.93 7.06 -14.39
N VAL A 42 15.03 8.39 -14.34
CA VAL A 42 16.06 9.15 -15.09
C VAL A 42 17.46 8.95 -14.47
N SER A 43 17.53 8.70 -13.17
CA SER A 43 18.76 8.39 -12.42
C SER A 43 18.50 7.38 -11.29
N PRO A 44 19.54 6.74 -10.71
CA PRO A 44 19.39 5.90 -9.52
C PRO A 44 18.84 6.69 -8.35
N GLN A 45 17.76 6.20 -7.73
CA GLN A 45 17.07 6.85 -6.63
C GLN A 45 16.35 5.82 -5.74
N LYS A 46 15.69 6.31 -4.69
CA LYS A 46 14.77 5.55 -3.86
C LYS A 46 13.34 5.81 -4.32
N CYS A 47 12.60 4.75 -4.67
CA CYS A 47 11.21 4.85 -5.12
C CYS A 47 10.26 4.30 -4.06
N MET A 48 9.07 4.90 -4.00
CA MET A 48 7.93 4.28 -3.33
C MET A 48 7.47 3.06 -4.13
N GLN A 49 6.93 2.07 -3.44
CA GLN A 49 6.18 1.00 -4.10
C GLN A 49 4.70 1.35 -4.04
N VAL A 50 4.01 1.33 -5.18
CA VAL A 50 2.58 1.60 -5.27
C VAL A 50 1.83 0.49 -5.98
N ARG A 51 0.53 0.40 -5.73
CA ARG A 51 -0.39 -0.46 -6.46
C ARG A 51 -1.78 0.17 -6.48
N GLU A 52 -2.52 0.00 -7.56
CA GLU A 52 -3.90 0.50 -7.67
C GLU A 52 -4.90 -0.43 -6.96
N ASP A 53 -4.53 -1.70 -6.80
CA ASP A 53 -5.34 -2.71 -6.14
C ASP A 53 -4.49 -3.43 -5.07
N GLN A 54 -5.09 -3.74 -3.93
CA GLN A 54 -4.47 -4.55 -2.88
C GLN A 54 -4.09 -5.97 -3.33
N HIS A 55 -4.53 -6.39 -4.52
CA HIS A 55 -4.25 -7.69 -5.11
C HIS A 55 -3.33 -7.63 -6.33
N SER A 56 -2.90 -6.44 -6.78
CA SER A 56 -1.95 -6.32 -7.87
C SER A 56 -0.50 -6.33 -7.37
N GLU A 57 0.45 -6.58 -8.29
CA GLU A 57 1.87 -6.47 -7.97
C GLU A 57 2.25 -5.03 -7.61
N TRP A 58 3.26 -4.92 -6.75
CA TRP A 58 3.86 -3.63 -6.42
C TRP A 58 4.65 -3.11 -7.61
N LEU A 59 4.37 -1.87 -8.00
CA LEU A 59 5.09 -1.14 -9.04
C LEU A 59 5.96 -0.07 -8.39
N ASN A 60 7.12 0.19 -8.98
CA ASN A 60 7.96 1.30 -8.55
C ASN A 60 7.33 2.61 -9.02
N PHE A 61 7.13 3.54 -8.09
CA PHE A 61 6.65 4.89 -8.37
C PHE A 61 7.83 5.85 -8.32
N TYR A 62 8.18 6.38 -9.49
CA TYR A 62 9.36 7.23 -9.70
C TYR A 62 9.07 8.72 -9.53
N ASP A 63 7.80 9.11 -9.62
CA ASP A 63 7.34 10.49 -9.55
C ASP A 63 7.11 10.96 -8.10
N LYS A 64 6.69 12.22 -7.96
CA LYS A 64 6.28 12.80 -6.68
C LYS A 64 4.77 13.02 -6.68
N ILE A 65 4.15 12.80 -5.52
CA ILE A 65 2.74 13.13 -5.30
C ILE A 65 2.72 14.45 -4.53
N GLN A 66 2.25 15.53 -5.17
CA GLN A 66 2.16 16.84 -4.55
C GLN A 66 1.24 16.76 -3.31
N GLY A 67 1.71 17.26 -2.17
CA GLY A 67 0.96 17.22 -0.91
C GLY A 67 1.10 15.92 -0.10
N PHE A 68 1.81 14.90 -0.62
CA PHE A 68 2.09 13.66 0.10
C PHE A 68 3.57 13.59 0.53
N THR A 69 3.81 13.31 1.80
CA THR A 69 5.16 13.07 2.34
C THR A 69 5.23 11.64 2.87
N PHE A 70 6.07 10.82 2.24
CA PHE A 70 6.26 9.45 2.67
C PHE A 70 7.08 9.37 3.95
N VAL A 71 6.56 8.66 4.94
CA VAL A 71 7.30 8.24 6.15
C VAL A 71 7.57 6.74 6.05
N GLU A 72 8.84 6.36 6.06
CA GLU A 72 9.27 4.96 6.01
C GLU A 72 8.77 4.19 7.25
N GLY A 73 8.38 2.94 7.04
CA GLY A 73 7.71 2.13 8.06
C GLY A 73 6.19 2.26 8.07
N ASN A 74 5.59 3.23 7.34
CA ASN A 74 4.14 3.35 7.22
C ASN A 74 3.66 2.89 5.84
N SER A 75 2.58 2.12 5.79
CA SER A 75 1.81 1.91 4.57
C SER A 75 0.63 2.87 4.52
N TYR A 76 0.20 3.21 3.30
CA TYR A 76 -0.86 4.17 3.09
C TYR A 76 -1.87 3.66 2.06
N GLN A 77 -3.12 4.05 2.23
CA GLN A 77 -4.13 4.08 1.18
C GLN A 77 -4.49 5.54 0.95
N ILE A 78 -4.22 6.06 -0.24
CA ILE A 78 -4.37 7.47 -0.58
C ILE A 78 -5.28 7.65 -1.79
N SER A 79 -6.08 8.71 -1.78
CA SER A 79 -6.82 9.16 -2.95
C SER A 79 -6.02 10.26 -3.64
N ILE A 80 -5.76 10.10 -4.94
CA ILE A 80 -4.96 11.02 -5.75
C ILE A 80 -5.72 11.49 -6.98
N LYS A 81 -5.41 12.72 -7.39
CA LYS A 81 -5.81 13.30 -8.67
C LYS A 81 -4.64 13.21 -9.65
N ILE A 82 -4.90 12.66 -10.82
CA ILE A 82 -3.97 12.56 -11.93
C ILE A 82 -4.40 13.53 -13.01
N THR A 83 -3.46 14.30 -13.55
CA THR A 83 -3.70 15.25 -14.64
C THR A 83 -2.61 15.13 -15.69
N GLU A 84 -2.99 15.00 -16.97
CA GLU A 84 -2.03 15.05 -18.08
C GLU A 84 -1.47 16.47 -18.24
N VAL A 85 -0.16 16.58 -18.36
CA VAL A 85 0.56 17.85 -18.53
C VAL A 85 0.86 18.05 -20.01
N GLU A 86 0.44 19.18 -20.56
CA GLU A 86 0.77 19.52 -21.94
C GLU A 86 2.23 20.00 -22.05
N ASN A 87 2.98 19.41 -22.98
CA ASN A 87 4.41 19.67 -23.22
C ASN A 87 5.25 19.52 -21.94
N PRO A 88 5.33 18.32 -21.35
CA PRO A 88 6.16 18.11 -20.17
C PRO A 88 7.64 18.40 -20.52
N PRO A 89 8.44 18.91 -19.57
CA PRO A 89 9.89 18.97 -19.72
C PRO A 89 10.45 17.60 -20.12
N ALA A 90 11.55 17.58 -20.90
CA ALA A 90 12.12 16.35 -21.44
C ALA A 90 12.43 15.26 -20.36
N ASP A 91 12.69 15.69 -19.12
CA ASP A 91 13.04 14.84 -17.99
C ASP A 91 11.89 14.62 -16.99
N SER A 92 10.64 14.96 -17.35
CA SER A 92 9.47 14.88 -16.47
C SER A 92 8.40 13.95 -17.03
N SER A 93 7.64 13.32 -16.13
CA SER A 93 6.45 12.54 -16.50
C SER A 93 5.42 13.43 -17.21
N SER A 94 4.67 12.83 -18.15
CA SER A 94 3.51 13.48 -18.78
C SER A 94 2.34 13.62 -17.81
N LYS A 95 2.43 13.04 -16.61
CA LYS A 95 1.39 13.05 -15.59
C LYS A 95 1.83 13.84 -14.36
N LYS A 96 0.89 14.61 -13.82
CA LYS A 96 0.98 15.27 -12.52
C LYS A 96 0.10 14.52 -11.52
N TYR A 97 0.63 14.29 -10.32
CA TYR A 97 -0.06 13.59 -9.24
C TYR A 97 -0.24 14.53 -8.05
N GLU A 98 -1.47 14.68 -7.58
CA GLU A 98 -1.82 15.53 -6.43
C GLU A 98 -2.60 14.71 -5.40
N LEU A 99 -2.22 14.79 -4.12
CA LEU A 99 -2.94 14.15 -3.03
C LEU A 99 -4.28 14.84 -2.83
N ILE A 100 -5.36 14.06 -2.82
CA ILE A 100 -6.68 14.53 -2.38
C ILE A 100 -6.79 14.30 -0.87
N GLU A 101 -6.61 13.06 -0.42
CA GLU A 101 -6.69 12.69 0.99
C GLU A 101 -5.98 11.36 1.30
N ILE A 102 -5.62 11.15 2.57
CA ILE A 102 -5.15 9.87 3.09
C ILE A 102 -6.37 9.13 3.64
N LEU A 103 -6.75 8.02 3.00
CA LEU A 103 -7.90 7.20 3.37
C LEU A 103 -7.58 6.26 4.54
N LYS A 104 -6.36 5.72 4.55
CA LYS A 104 -5.84 4.85 5.62
C LYS A 104 -4.34 5.03 5.76
N GLN A 105 -3.84 5.02 6.98
CA GLN A 105 -2.42 4.94 7.29
C GLN A 105 -2.20 3.88 8.36
N GLU A 106 -1.28 2.97 8.12
CA GLU A 106 -0.90 1.93 9.08
C GLU A 106 0.59 2.03 9.34
N SER A 107 0.97 2.16 10.61
CA SER A 107 2.37 1.95 10.99
C SER A 107 2.65 0.46 10.93
N THR A 108 3.48 0.02 9.98
CA THR A 108 3.87 -1.40 9.88
C THR A 108 4.85 -1.80 10.99
N THR A 109 5.29 -0.84 11.81
CA THR A 109 6.16 -1.08 12.95
C THR A 109 5.38 -1.22 14.25
N ASP A 110 4.15 -0.70 14.33
CA ASP A 110 3.39 -0.65 15.57
C ASP A 110 2.62 -1.95 15.77
N HIS A 111 2.96 -2.67 16.83
CA HIS A 111 2.30 -3.90 17.22
C HIS A 111 2.53 -4.16 18.71
N MET A 112 1.64 -4.95 19.30
CA MET A 112 1.75 -5.37 20.70
C MET A 112 2.50 -6.71 20.80
N PRO A 113 3.24 -6.97 21.88
CA PRO A 113 3.84 -8.28 22.09
C PRO A 113 2.77 -9.38 22.19
N TYR A 114 2.92 -10.45 21.41
CA TYR A 114 2.12 -11.65 21.57
C TYR A 114 2.94 -12.72 22.31
N LYS A 115 2.47 -13.12 23.50
CA LYS A 115 3.22 -14.03 24.40
C LYS A 115 4.63 -13.52 24.73
N ASN A 116 4.77 -12.21 24.96
CA ASN A 116 6.06 -11.52 25.19
C ASN A 116 7.07 -11.66 24.04
N ILE A 117 6.59 -11.90 22.82
CA ILE A 117 7.41 -11.98 21.61
C ILE A 117 6.89 -10.96 20.61
N CYS A 118 7.81 -10.28 19.93
CA CYS A 118 7.51 -9.29 18.90
C CYS A 118 7.84 -9.83 17.49
N ALA A 119 7.42 -9.10 16.46
CA ALA A 119 7.79 -9.39 15.08
C ALA A 119 9.32 -9.32 14.88
N PRO A 120 9.88 -9.94 13.82
CA PRO A 120 11.32 -9.91 13.59
C PRO A 120 11.82 -8.46 13.51
N GLY A 121 12.90 -8.15 14.23
CA GLY A 121 13.46 -6.80 14.35
C GLY A 121 13.04 -6.03 15.59
N PHE A 122 12.06 -6.52 16.32
CA PHE A 122 11.49 -5.83 17.47
C PHE A 122 11.68 -6.62 18.75
N VAL A 123 11.68 -5.90 19.87
CA VAL A 123 11.69 -6.48 21.22
C VAL A 123 10.61 -5.84 22.08
N PRO A 124 10.07 -6.57 23.06
CA PRO A 124 9.04 -6.03 23.94
C PRO A 124 9.62 -4.96 24.86
N LEU A 125 8.94 -3.82 24.95
CA LEU A 125 9.17 -2.77 25.94
C LEU A 125 7.83 -2.47 26.63
N GLY A 126 7.53 -3.22 27.69
CA GLY A 126 6.20 -3.20 28.30
C GLY A 126 5.15 -3.79 27.37
N GLU A 127 4.14 -3.00 27.03
CA GLU A 127 3.00 -3.43 26.20
C GLU A 127 3.18 -3.14 24.70
N ILE A 128 4.33 -2.59 24.31
CA ILE A 128 4.64 -2.26 22.91
C ILE A 128 5.87 -2.99 22.42
N CYS A 129 5.94 -3.20 21.11
CA CYS A 129 7.14 -3.69 20.44
C CYS A 129 7.91 -2.51 19.84
N VAL A 130 9.20 -2.41 20.15
CA VAL A 130 10.06 -1.33 19.65
C VAL A 130 11.27 -1.89 18.92
N LEU A 131 11.73 -1.15 17.91
CA LEU A 131 13.07 -1.36 17.36
C LEU A 131 14.08 -0.95 18.43
N ASN A 132 14.94 -1.89 18.83
CA ASN A 132 15.91 -1.67 19.90
C ASN A 132 17.32 -1.77 19.33
N ASP A 133 18.11 -0.72 19.51
CA ASP A 133 19.50 -0.61 19.08
C ASP A 133 20.41 -1.64 19.78
N ARG A 134 19.99 -2.18 20.93
CA ARG A 134 20.65 -3.33 21.57
C ARG A 134 20.61 -4.61 20.73
N CYS A 135 19.73 -4.70 19.74
CA CYS A 135 19.70 -5.80 18.77
C CYS A 135 20.87 -5.74 17.77
N GLY A 136 21.71 -4.70 17.83
CA GLY A 136 22.90 -4.52 17.01
C GLY A 136 22.81 -3.30 16.10
N PRO A 137 23.95 -2.89 15.50
CA PRO A 137 24.00 -1.71 14.63
C PRO A 137 23.11 -1.89 13.39
N GLY A 138 22.35 -0.84 13.03
CA GLY A 138 21.48 -0.83 11.86
C GLY A 138 20.29 -1.79 11.99
N ILE A 139 19.49 -1.64 13.05
CA ILE A 139 18.25 -2.39 13.26
C ILE A 139 17.15 -1.90 12.32
N TYR A 140 16.37 -2.83 11.75
CA TYR A 140 15.23 -2.53 10.87
C TYR A 140 14.17 -3.65 10.97
N PRO A 141 12.90 -3.39 10.61
CA PRO A 141 11.86 -4.41 10.57
C PRO A 141 12.26 -5.61 9.70
N GLY A 142 12.32 -6.81 10.28
CA GLY A 142 12.76 -8.02 9.60
C GLY A 142 14.18 -8.45 9.97
N LYS A 143 15.07 -7.55 10.39
CA LYS A 143 16.41 -7.94 10.86
C LYS A 143 16.28 -8.77 12.12
N VAL A 144 16.86 -9.96 12.16
CA VAL A 144 16.72 -10.80 13.34
C VAL A 144 17.50 -10.18 14.50
N CYS A 145 16.82 -9.91 15.62
CA CYS A 145 17.47 -9.37 16.81
C CYS A 145 18.43 -10.41 17.40
N VAL A 146 19.68 -9.99 17.61
CA VAL A 146 20.72 -10.78 18.27
C VAL A 146 21.21 -9.97 19.48
N MET A 147 21.12 -10.56 20.66
CA MET A 147 21.61 -9.96 21.91
C MET A 147 22.61 -10.93 22.52
N ASP A 148 23.81 -10.45 22.85
CA ASP A 148 24.89 -11.26 23.42
C ASP A 148 25.18 -12.54 22.60
N ASP A 149 25.27 -12.39 21.27
CA ASP A 149 25.43 -13.49 20.30
C ASP A 149 24.30 -14.53 20.27
N VAL A 150 23.19 -14.27 20.98
CA VAL A 150 22.01 -15.13 21.01
C VAL A 150 20.89 -14.54 20.17
N LYS A 151 20.46 -15.30 19.17
CA LYS A 151 19.27 -15.00 18.36
C LYS A 151 18.02 -15.01 19.23
N GLN A 152 17.35 -13.87 19.29
CA GLN A 152 16.10 -13.72 20.03
C GLN A 152 14.93 -14.39 19.28
N PRO A 153 13.95 -14.95 20.01
CA PRO A 153 12.72 -15.45 19.41
C PRO A 153 11.91 -14.30 18.81
N TYR A 154 11.21 -14.57 17.72
CA TYR A 154 10.30 -13.61 17.08
C TYR A 154 9.02 -14.33 16.59
N LEU A 155 7.96 -13.55 16.39
CA LEU A 155 6.66 -14.04 15.95
C LEU A 155 6.74 -14.59 14.52
N ARG A 156 6.28 -15.81 14.34
CA ARG A 156 6.08 -16.40 13.01
C ARG A 156 4.94 -15.67 12.28
N PRO A 157 4.88 -15.72 10.94
CA PRO A 157 3.85 -15.05 10.13
C PRO A 157 2.42 -15.24 10.64
N SER A 158 2.03 -16.47 10.93
CA SER A 158 0.68 -16.78 11.43
C SER A 158 0.39 -16.27 12.85
N GLN A 159 1.41 -15.87 13.60
CA GLN A 159 1.26 -15.34 14.96
C GLN A 159 1.17 -13.82 14.97
N GLN A 160 1.73 -13.14 13.96
CA GLN A 160 1.79 -11.69 13.88
C GLN A 160 0.41 -11.02 13.85
N GLY A 161 -0.62 -11.70 13.32
CA GLY A 161 -2.02 -11.25 13.43
C GLY A 161 -2.53 -11.09 14.87
N ASN A 162 -1.98 -11.84 15.83
CA ASN A 162 -2.31 -11.69 17.25
C ASN A 162 -1.61 -10.49 17.90
N ALA A 163 -0.61 -9.93 17.21
CA ALA A 163 0.11 -8.74 17.63
C ALA A 163 -0.46 -7.46 17.00
N GLY A 164 -1.47 -7.55 16.11
CA GLY A 164 -2.00 -6.40 15.37
C GLY A 164 -1.38 -6.20 13.99
N ILE A 165 -0.63 -7.18 13.47
CA ILE A 165 -0.03 -7.09 12.13
C ILE A 165 -0.88 -7.91 11.15
N SER A 166 -1.52 -7.23 10.20
CA SER A 166 -2.31 -7.85 9.13
C SER A 166 -1.44 -8.73 8.22
N ALA A 167 -2.08 -9.66 7.49
CA ALA A 167 -1.41 -10.54 6.53
C ALA A 167 -0.57 -9.73 5.52
N SER A 168 -1.13 -8.66 4.98
CA SER A 168 -0.48 -7.75 4.04
C SER A 168 0.73 -7.02 4.64
N ASN A 169 0.79 -6.84 5.96
CA ASN A 169 1.87 -6.17 6.68
C ASN A 169 2.81 -7.12 7.43
N VAL A 170 2.59 -8.44 7.42
CA VAL A 170 3.48 -9.42 8.05
C VAL A 170 4.96 -9.14 7.71
N ILE A 171 5.75 -9.05 8.76
CA ILE A 171 7.19 -8.75 8.73
C ILE A 171 7.93 -10.08 8.66
N CYS A 172 8.57 -10.34 7.53
CA CYS A 172 9.43 -11.50 7.38
C CYS A 172 10.81 -11.24 7.94
N ALA A 173 11.44 -12.26 8.51
CA ALA A 173 12.86 -12.20 8.83
C ALA A 173 13.67 -11.95 7.54
N GLU A 174 14.79 -11.23 7.66
CA GLU A 174 15.65 -10.87 6.55
C GLU A 174 16.04 -12.09 5.69
N GLY A 175 16.06 -11.89 4.37
CA GLY A 175 16.29 -12.97 3.40
C GLY A 175 15.09 -13.88 3.10
N LEU A 176 13.95 -13.69 3.79
CA LEU A 176 12.70 -14.40 3.48
C LEU A 176 11.73 -13.51 2.69
N LYS A 177 11.04 -14.12 1.73
CA LYS A 177 9.97 -13.52 0.95
C LYS A 177 8.61 -13.89 1.55
N LYS A 178 7.76 -12.88 1.74
CA LYS A 178 6.35 -13.09 2.09
C LYS A 178 5.58 -13.66 0.90
N ILE A 179 4.81 -14.70 1.15
CA ILE A 179 3.85 -15.31 0.24
C ILE A 179 2.53 -15.56 0.98
N PHE A 180 1.47 -15.83 0.23
CA PHE A 180 0.12 -16.05 0.75
C PHE A 180 -0.43 -17.34 0.17
N LYS A 181 -1.15 -18.13 0.98
CA LYS A 181 -1.96 -19.22 0.44
C LYS A 181 -3.08 -18.64 -0.40
N SER A 182 -3.29 -19.18 -1.60
CA SER A 182 -4.27 -18.63 -2.54
C SER A 182 -5.73 -18.75 -2.07
N HIS A 183 -6.06 -19.67 -1.16
CA HIS A 183 -7.45 -19.95 -0.77
C HIS A 183 -7.90 -19.25 0.51
N ASP A 184 -7.01 -19.01 1.48
CA ASP A 184 -7.35 -18.42 2.78
C ASP A 184 -6.53 -17.16 3.10
N GLY A 185 -5.49 -16.85 2.33
CA GLY A 185 -4.71 -15.63 2.51
C GLY A 185 -3.60 -15.77 3.54
N SER A 186 -3.41 -16.97 4.10
CA SER A 186 -2.47 -17.16 5.21
C SER A 186 -1.07 -16.75 4.81
N PRO A 187 -0.44 -15.81 5.53
CA PRO A 187 0.90 -15.36 5.21
C PRO A 187 1.93 -16.41 5.63
N ALA A 188 2.96 -16.58 4.81
CA ALA A 188 4.15 -17.34 5.14
C ALA A 188 5.40 -16.60 4.67
N CYS A 189 6.51 -16.80 5.37
CA CYS A 189 7.82 -16.28 4.99
C CYS A 189 8.68 -17.46 4.55
N VAL A 190 9.09 -17.45 3.29
CA VAL A 190 9.81 -18.55 2.66
C VAL A 190 11.09 -18.06 2.01
N LYS A 191 12.03 -18.95 1.75
CA LYS A 191 13.22 -18.58 0.99
C LYS A 191 12.86 -18.26 -0.46
N LEU A 192 13.57 -17.33 -1.07
CA LEU A 192 13.28 -16.84 -2.42
C LEU A 192 13.27 -17.98 -3.46
N GLU A 193 14.20 -18.92 -3.34
CA GLU A 193 14.30 -20.08 -4.24
C GLU A 193 13.09 -21.03 -4.17
N SER A 194 12.35 -21.01 -3.06
CA SER A 194 11.16 -21.87 -2.88
C SER A 194 9.89 -21.26 -3.47
N VAL A 195 9.91 -19.98 -3.84
CA VAL A 195 8.70 -19.23 -4.23
C VAL A 195 8.01 -19.86 -5.44
N ASN A 196 8.76 -20.20 -6.50
CA ASN A 196 8.17 -20.74 -7.73
C ASN A 196 7.51 -22.11 -7.51
N THR A 197 8.19 -23.01 -6.79
CA THR A 197 7.62 -24.32 -6.43
C THR A 197 6.38 -24.19 -5.55
N LEU A 198 6.31 -23.19 -4.68
CA LEU A 198 5.13 -22.94 -3.85
C LEU A 198 3.99 -22.32 -4.66
N LYS A 199 4.27 -21.49 -5.67
CA LYS A 199 3.25 -20.97 -6.59
C LYS A 199 2.47 -22.09 -7.26
N GLU A 200 3.17 -23.13 -7.73
CA GLU A 200 2.56 -24.34 -8.31
C GLU A 200 1.68 -25.13 -7.32
N ARG A 201 1.82 -24.88 -6.01
CA ARG A 201 1.10 -25.57 -4.93
C ARG A 201 -0.01 -24.71 -4.30
N GLY A 202 -0.49 -23.70 -5.02
CA GLY A 202 -1.58 -22.83 -4.54
C GLY A 202 -1.12 -21.75 -3.56
N TRP A 203 0.08 -21.21 -3.79
CA TRP A 203 0.56 -20.00 -3.12
C TRP A 203 0.75 -18.87 -4.14
N GLN A 204 0.88 -17.65 -3.64
CA GLN A 204 1.10 -16.47 -4.47
C GLN A 204 1.87 -15.38 -3.72
N THR A 205 2.44 -14.44 -4.46
CA THR A 205 3.28 -13.36 -3.93
C THR A 205 2.51 -12.10 -3.58
N PHE A 206 1.21 -12.08 -3.85
CA PHE A 206 0.28 -11.00 -3.57
C PHE A 206 -0.90 -11.56 -2.74
N MET A 207 -1.54 -10.70 -1.97
CA MET A 207 -2.66 -11.09 -1.14
C MET A 207 -3.86 -11.52 -2.02
N PRO A 208 -4.54 -12.65 -1.73
CA PRO A 208 -5.72 -13.05 -2.49
C PRO A 208 -6.89 -12.10 -2.30
N VAL A 209 -7.73 -12.03 -3.33
CA VAL A 209 -9.02 -11.33 -3.26
C VAL A 209 -10.02 -12.20 -2.50
N PHE A 210 -10.57 -11.66 -1.42
CA PHE A 210 -11.67 -12.27 -0.69
C PHE A 210 -12.96 -11.53 -1.00
N ALA A 211 -13.88 -12.22 -1.67
CA ALA A 211 -15.24 -11.72 -1.87
C ALA A 211 -16.03 -11.92 -0.58
N CYS A 212 -16.05 -10.89 0.26
CA CYS A 212 -16.92 -10.84 1.43
C CYS A 212 -18.30 -10.31 1.05
N THR A 213 -19.31 -10.84 1.72
CA THR A 213 -20.68 -10.33 1.64
C THR A 213 -20.78 -8.97 2.34
N LEU A 214 -21.81 -8.18 1.98
CA LEU A 214 -21.98 -6.80 2.45
C LEU A 214 -22.80 -6.71 3.75
N GLU A 215 -23.03 -7.80 4.48
CA GLU A 215 -23.65 -7.70 5.80
C GLU A 215 -22.76 -6.93 6.77
N TYR A 216 -23.41 -6.08 7.55
CA TYR A 216 -22.77 -5.34 8.61
C TYR A 216 -22.96 -6.07 9.94
N ALA A 217 -21.90 -6.72 10.41
CA ALA A 217 -21.81 -7.42 11.68
C ALA A 217 -20.42 -7.12 12.28
N PRO A 218 -20.20 -5.90 12.79
CA PRO A 218 -18.86 -5.36 12.99
C PRO A 218 -18.07 -6.13 14.06
N ILE A 219 -16.76 -6.16 13.87
CA ILE A 219 -15.81 -6.84 14.77
C ILE A 219 -14.58 -5.96 14.98
N CYS A 220 -14.14 -5.84 16.23
CA CYS A 220 -12.96 -5.08 16.59
C CYS A 220 -11.73 -5.98 16.54
N GLY A 221 -10.73 -5.59 15.74
CA GLY A 221 -9.44 -6.25 15.67
C GLY A 221 -8.51 -5.86 16.82
N VAL A 222 -7.49 -6.69 17.07
CA VAL A 222 -6.43 -6.36 18.04
C VAL A 222 -5.55 -5.19 17.58
N ASP A 223 -5.60 -4.83 16.30
CA ASP A 223 -5.00 -3.64 15.71
C ASP A 223 -5.80 -2.35 15.95
N GLY A 224 -6.95 -2.44 16.63
CA GLY A 224 -7.83 -1.30 16.89
C GLY A 224 -8.70 -0.88 15.71
N ASN A 225 -8.67 -1.62 14.59
CA ASN A 225 -9.53 -1.36 13.45
C ASN A 225 -10.87 -2.09 13.57
N THR A 226 -11.95 -1.41 13.18
CA THR A 226 -13.28 -2.01 13.01
C THR A 226 -13.38 -2.66 11.64
N TYR A 227 -13.76 -3.93 11.62
CA TYR A 227 -14.04 -4.70 10.40
C TYR A 227 -15.55 -4.87 10.23
N GLY A 228 -16.05 -4.74 9.00
CA GLY A 228 -17.49 -4.76 8.72
C GLY A 228 -18.17 -6.08 9.02
N ASN A 229 -17.46 -7.20 8.89
CA ASN A 229 -17.92 -8.54 9.26
C ASN A 229 -16.77 -9.54 9.49
N SER A 230 -17.13 -10.76 9.85
CA SER A 230 -16.19 -11.86 10.12
C SER A 230 -15.34 -12.26 8.92
N CYS A 231 -15.88 -12.15 7.70
CA CYS A 231 -15.10 -12.43 6.49
C CYS A 231 -13.95 -11.42 6.35
N MET A 232 -14.24 -10.12 6.53
CA MET A 232 -13.26 -9.05 6.37
C MET A 232 -12.11 -9.11 7.38
N ILE A 233 -12.38 -9.45 8.65
CA ILE A 233 -11.31 -9.57 9.64
C ILE A 233 -10.44 -10.82 9.43
N HIS A 234 -11.06 -11.94 9.01
CA HIS A 234 -10.35 -13.17 8.73
C HIS A 234 -9.48 -13.06 7.47
N SER A 235 -9.92 -12.32 6.44
CA SER A 235 -9.09 -12.09 5.24
C SER A 235 -7.80 -11.35 5.56
N GLU A 236 -7.80 -10.46 6.56
CA GLU A 236 -6.59 -9.78 7.03
C GLU A 236 -5.73 -10.63 7.98
N HIS A 237 -6.14 -11.85 8.31
CA HIS A 237 -5.54 -12.69 9.37
C HIS A 237 -5.38 -11.96 10.71
N MET A 238 -6.28 -11.03 10.99
CA MET A 238 -6.25 -10.25 12.21
C MET A 238 -6.93 -11.01 13.36
N ALA A 239 -6.34 -10.99 14.55
CA ALA A 239 -7.00 -11.55 15.72
C ALA A 239 -8.17 -10.66 16.16
N ILE A 240 -9.26 -11.31 16.59
CA ILE A 240 -10.43 -10.62 17.12
C ILE A 240 -10.13 -10.17 18.55
N LYS A 241 -10.29 -8.88 18.82
CA LYS A 241 -10.27 -8.32 20.18
C LYS A 241 -11.61 -8.56 20.87
N HIS A 242 -12.71 -8.17 20.22
CA HIS A 242 -14.07 -8.45 20.65
C HIS A 242 -15.07 -8.29 19.49
N GLN A 243 -16.31 -8.74 19.71
CA GLN A 243 -17.44 -8.49 18.80
C GLN A 243 -17.92 -7.03 18.92
N GLY A 244 -18.44 -6.47 17.84
CA GLY A 244 -18.82 -5.05 17.75
C GLY A 244 -17.70 -4.17 17.20
N GLU A 245 -17.99 -2.88 17.03
CA GLU A 245 -17.00 -1.89 16.59
C GLU A 245 -15.94 -1.63 17.65
N CYS A 246 -14.74 -1.21 17.26
CA CYS A 246 -13.77 -0.68 18.20
C CYS A 246 -14.27 0.66 18.77
N HIS A 247 -14.12 0.82 20.07
CA HIS A 247 -14.35 2.07 20.78
C HIS A 247 -13.09 2.41 21.57
N GLU A 248 -12.78 3.71 21.66
CA GLU A 248 -11.66 4.24 22.45
C GLU A 248 -11.85 4.01 23.96
#